data_AF-A0A3T0DKG3-F1
#
_entry.id   AF-A0A3T0DKG3-F1
#
_cell.length_a   1.000
_cell.length_b   1.000
_cell.length_c   1.000
_cell.angle_alpha   90.00
_cell.angle_beta   90.00
_cell.angle_gamma   90.00
#
_symmetry.space_group_name_H-M   'P 1'
#
loop_
_entity.id
_entity.type
_entity.pdbx_description
1 polymer ?
#
loop_
_entity_poly.entity_id
_entity_poly.type
_entity_poly.pdbx_seq_one_letter_code
_entity_poly.pdbx_strand_id
1 'polypeptide(L)'
;MFSRRDKSAGFSSRKGPDQQFGTGLWRHNRDRFIRAVDRYYTTSVAIHKLPSDGQSASADVNTVIDGTQRLNDLVPVVDEVTALLHTHHPVTGQVVPGHTRNAVGDTPELLTKASSKVAEAVLAASMARTEIIAGRPIEPSAKATERFISDAAQLLERAQENLDGLGQS
;
A
#
# COMPACT_ATOMS: atom_id res chain seq x y z
N MET A 1 -48.15 -24.26 -20.34
CA MET A 1 -47.96 -23.17 -19.36
C MET A 1 -46.59 -23.34 -18.71
N PHE A 2 -45.53 -22.72 -19.27
CA PHE A 2 -44.21 -22.68 -18.63
C PHE A 2 -43.65 -21.27 -18.80
N SER A 3 -43.80 -20.48 -17.74
CA SER A 3 -43.35 -19.10 -17.66
C SER A 3 -41.84 -19.08 -17.42
N ARG A 4 -41.06 -18.62 -18.40
CA ARG A 4 -39.64 -18.29 -18.20
C ARG A 4 -39.59 -17.03 -17.34
N ARG A 5 -39.14 -17.16 -16.10
CA ARG A 5 -38.72 -16.03 -15.28
C ARG A 5 -37.34 -15.60 -15.77
N ASP A 6 -37.27 -14.41 -16.36
CA ASP A 6 -36.02 -13.67 -16.45
C ASP A 6 -35.53 -13.37 -15.03
N LYS A 7 -34.45 -14.06 -14.62
CA LYS A 7 -33.66 -13.63 -13.48
C LYS A 7 -32.78 -12.48 -13.97
N SER A 8 -33.21 -11.25 -13.75
CA SER A 8 -32.31 -10.10 -13.72
C SER A 8 -31.33 -10.33 -12.57
N ALA A 9 -30.19 -10.94 -12.87
CA ALA A 9 -29.06 -10.96 -11.95
C ALA A 9 -28.65 -9.50 -11.73
N GLY A 10 -28.91 -9.00 -10.52
CA GLY A 10 -28.45 -7.68 -10.10
C GLY A 10 -26.94 -7.63 -10.24
N PHE A 11 -26.47 -6.99 -11.31
CA PHE A 11 -25.11 -6.52 -11.43
C PHE A 11 -25.00 -5.43 -10.35
N SER A 12 -24.58 -5.81 -9.14
CA SER A 12 -24.11 -4.84 -8.17
C SER A 12 -22.99 -4.09 -8.88
N SER A 13 -23.27 -2.87 -9.35
CA SER A 13 -22.29 -2.07 -10.05
C SER A 13 -21.20 -1.74 -9.04
N ARG A 14 -20.19 -2.60 -8.94
CA ARG A 14 -18.91 -2.19 -8.37
C ARG A 14 -18.52 -0.95 -9.16
N LYS A 15 -18.54 0.20 -8.48
CA LYS A 15 -18.03 1.44 -9.05
C LYS A 15 -16.66 1.13 -9.66
N GLY A 16 -16.44 1.50 -10.91
CA GLY A 16 -15.13 1.33 -11.52
C GLY A 16 -14.07 2.07 -10.71
N PRO A 17 -12.77 1.69 -10.79
CA PRO A 17 -11.70 2.36 -10.05
C PRO A 17 -11.71 3.89 -10.21
N ASP A 18 -12.03 4.35 -11.41
CA ASP A 18 -12.18 5.78 -11.74
C ASP A 18 -13.31 6.47 -10.96
N GLN A 19 -14.40 5.74 -10.69
CA GLN A 19 -15.54 6.25 -9.93
C GLN A 19 -15.32 6.13 -8.41
N GLN A 20 -14.44 5.23 -7.97
CA GLN A 20 -14.12 5.02 -6.56
C GLN A 20 -12.99 5.93 -6.07
N PHE A 21 -11.96 6.14 -6.89
CA PHE A 21 -10.72 6.84 -6.51
C PHE A 21 -10.47 8.10 -7.35
N GLY A 22 -11.28 8.35 -8.37
CA GLY A 22 -11.09 9.44 -9.31
C GLY A 22 -10.01 9.16 -10.34
N THR A 23 -9.55 10.23 -10.98
CA THR A 23 -8.48 10.18 -12.00
C THR A 23 -7.28 11.07 -11.63
N GLY A 24 -7.36 11.82 -10.53
CA GLY A 24 -6.33 12.76 -10.08
C GLY A 24 -5.41 12.22 -9.00
N LEU A 25 -4.90 13.14 -8.18
CA LEU A 25 -3.85 12.89 -7.18
C LEU A 25 -4.14 11.69 -6.25
N TRP A 26 -5.37 11.53 -5.78
CA TRP A 26 -5.75 10.46 -4.84
C TRP A 26 -5.47 9.08 -5.44
N ARG A 27 -6.02 8.81 -6.62
CA ARG A 27 -5.74 7.58 -7.35
C ARG A 27 -4.26 7.42 -7.66
N HIS A 28 -3.57 8.49 -8.05
CA HIS A 28 -2.14 8.40 -8.35
C HIS A 28 -1.32 7.90 -7.14
N ASN A 29 -1.60 8.44 -5.95
CA ASN A 29 -0.94 8.01 -4.72
C ASN A 29 -1.28 6.56 -4.36
N ARG A 30 -2.56 6.18 -4.44
CA ARG A 30 -3.00 4.79 -4.24
C ARG A 30 -2.29 3.82 -5.18
N ASP A 31 -2.29 4.10 -6.48
CA ASP A 31 -1.69 3.23 -7.47
C ASP A 31 -0.16 3.15 -7.29
N ARG A 32 0.49 4.24 -6.84
CA ARG A 32 1.92 4.23 -6.49
C ARG A 32 2.19 3.32 -5.29
N PHE A 33 1.35 3.38 -4.26
CA PHE A 33 1.46 2.50 -3.10
C PHE A 33 1.33 1.02 -3.50
N ILE A 34 0.27 0.68 -4.23
CA ILE A 34 0.00 -0.71 -4.65
C ILE A 34 1.15 -1.25 -5.53
N ARG A 35 1.63 -0.46 -6.49
CA ARG A 35 2.80 -0.86 -7.30
C ARG A 35 4.05 -1.11 -6.46
N ALA A 36 4.24 -0.37 -5.36
CA ALA A 36 5.37 -0.60 -4.46
C ALA A 36 5.18 -1.90 -3.65
N VAL A 37 3.96 -2.21 -3.20
CA VAL A 37 3.61 -3.48 -2.55
C VAL A 37 3.82 -4.67 -3.49
N ASP A 38 3.36 -4.59 -4.74
CA ASP A 38 3.56 -5.64 -5.76
C ASP A 38 5.06 -5.89 -6.03
N ARG A 39 5.85 -4.80 -6.06
CA ARG A 39 7.29 -4.89 -6.22
C ARG A 39 7.96 -5.52 -5.01
N TYR A 40 7.49 -5.21 -3.80
CA TYR A 40 7.98 -5.84 -2.58
C TYR A 40 7.71 -7.35 -2.60
N TYR A 41 6.49 -7.77 -2.94
CA TYR A 41 6.12 -9.17 -3.09
C TYR A 41 7.04 -9.89 -4.10
N THR A 42 7.26 -9.28 -5.26
CA THR A 42 8.15 -9.84 -6.30
C THR A 42 9.57 -10.05 -5.77
N THR A 43 10.11 -9.08 -5.02
CA THR A 43 11.43 -9.19 -4.39
C THR A 43 11.46 -10.30 -3.32
N SER A 44 10.42 -10.38 -2.49
CA SER A 44 10.27 -11.41 -1.45
C SER A 44 10.24 -12.82 -2.05
N VAL A 45 9.45 -13.03 -3.12
CA VAL A 45 9.43 -14.30 -3.88
C VAL A 45 10.80 -14.62 -4.46
N ALA A 46 11.54 -13.62 -4.95
CA ALA A 46 12.88 -13.82 -5.49
C ALA A 46 13.90 -14.20 -4.41
N ILE A 47 13.74 -13.71 -3.18
CA ILE A 47 14.55 -14.11 -2.01
C ILE A 47 14.22 -15.55 -1.61
N HIS A 48 12.93 -15.89 -1.50
CA HIS A 48 12.47 -17.23 -1.12
C HIS A 48 12.95 -18.34 -2.08
N LYS A 49 13.17 -18.00 -3.35
CA LYS A 49 13.69 -18.92 -4.39
C LYS A 49 15.21 -19.10 -4.39
N LEU A 50 15.95 -18.34 -3.58
CA LEU A 50 17.41 -18.48 -3.53
C LEU A 50 17.78 -19.84 -2.88
N PRO A 51 18.86 -20.48 -3.32
CA PRO A 51 19.30 -21.75 -2.74
C PRO A 51 19.56 -21.59 -1.24
N SER A 52 18.85 -22.36 -0.42
CA SER A 52 19.19 -22.60 0.97
C SER A 52 19.94 -23.93 1.04
N ASP A 53 21.12 -23.96 1.65
CA ASP A 53 21.99 -25.16 1.78
C ASP A 53 21.38 -26.22 2.72
N GLY A 54 20.15 -26.66 2.45
CA GLY A 54 19.38 -27.61 3.26
C GLY A 54 18.92 -27.06 4.61
N GLN A 55 19.19 -25.78 4.92
CA GLN A 55 18.75 -25.13 6.15
C GLN A 55 17.42 -24.40 5.93
N SER A 56 16.53 -24.46 6.92
CA SER A 56 15.35 -23.60 6.98
C SER A 56 15.76 -22.14 6.81
N ALA A 57 14.92 -21.35 6.13
CA ALA A 57 15.16 -19.92 5.95
C ALA A 57 15.46 -19.25 7.31
N SER A 58 16.49 -18.40 7.34
CA SER A 58 16.86 -17.70 8.57
C SER A 58 15.71 -16.82 9.06
N ALA A 59 15.69 -16.52 10.36
CA ALA A 59 14.68 -15.64 10.94
C ALA A 59 14.61 -14.29 10.20
N ASP A 60 15.75 -13.74 9.78
CA ASP A 60 15.83 -12.50 9.01
C ASP A 60 15.20 -12.61 7.61
N VAL A 61 15.32 -13.77 6.94
CA VAL A 61 14.65 -14.01 5.65
C VAL A 61 13.15 -14.06 5.87
N ASN A 62 12.69 -14.75 6.92
CA ASN A 62 11.28 -14.81 7.26
C ASN A 62 10.73 -13.42 7.57
N THR A 63 11.48 -12.54 8.26
CA THR A 63 11.08 -11.14 8.48
C THR A 63 10.78 -10.40 7.17
N VAL A 64 11.61 -10.58 6.14
CA VAL A 64 11.36 -9.97 4.83
C VAL A 64 10.15 -10.60 4.15
N ILE A 65 9.98 -11.92 4.24
CA ILE A 65 8.84 -12.63 3.64
C ILE A 65 7.52 -12.20 4.30
N ASP A 66 7.45 -12.20 5.63
CA ASP A 66 6.28 -11.81 6.44
C ASP A 66 5.90 -10.34 6.24
N GLY A 67 6.88 -9.49 5.88
CA GLY A 67 6.63 -8.11 5.46
C GLY A 67 5.64 -7.99 4.29
N THR A 68 5.50 -9.03 3.48
CA THR A 68 4.48 -9.09 2.40
C THR A 68 3.07 -9.02 2.97
N GLN A 69 2.78 -9.82 3.99
CA GLN A 69 1.46 -9.86 4.61
C GLN A 69 1.15 -8.51 5.25
N ARG A 70 2.12 -7.97 6.00
CA ARG A 70 2.00 -6.65 6.64
C ARG A 70 1.69 -5.54 5.65
N LEU A 71 2.35 -5.53 4.48
CA LEU A 71 2.08 -4.54 3.44
C LEU A 71 0.73 -4.74 2.75
N ASN A 72 0.30 -5.98 2.56
CA ASN A 72 -1.03 -6.28 2.01
C ASN A 72 -2.14 -5.83 2.96
N ASP A 73 -1.94 -5.93 4.28
CA ASP A 73 -2.89 -5.45 5.28
C ASP A 73 -3.08 -3.92 5.24
N LEU A 74 -2.12 -3.18 4.68
CA LEU A 74 -2.21 -1.72 4.49
C LEU A 74 -2.96 -1.32 3.20
N VAL A 75 -3.17 -2.23 2.25
CA VAL A 75 -3.86 -1.92 0.98
C VAL A 75 -5.32 -1.49 1.22
N PRO A 76 -6.13 -2.20 2.03
CA PRO A 76 -7.48 -1.76 2.35
C PRO A 76 -7.53 -0.36 2.99
N VAL A 77 -6.55 -0.03 3.84
CA VAL A 77 -6.43 1.28 4.49
C VAL A 77 -6.23 2.39 3.46
N VAL A 78 -5.29 2.20 2.52
CA VAL A 78 -5.05 3.17 1.44
C VAL A 78 -6.28 3.31 0.55
N ASP A 79 -6.98 2.21 0.25
CA ASP A 79 -8.21 2.21 -0.53
C ASP A 79 -9.30 3.04 0.15
N GLU A 80 -9.50 2.85 1.45
CA GLU A 80 -10.48 3.57 2.25
C GLU A 80 -10.18 5.07 2.30
N VAL A 81 -8.96 5.45 2.70
CA VAL A 81 -8.53 6.86 2.75
C VAL A 81 -8.69 7.54 1.39
N THR A 82 -8.28 6.86 0.31
CA THR A 82 -8.39 7.39 -1.06
C THR A 82 -9.84 7.54 -1.48
N ALA A 83 -10.71 6.58 -1.17
CA ALA A 83 -12.12 6.62 -1.50
C ALA A 83 -12.85 7.74 -0.75
N LEU A 84 -12.53 7.95 0.54
CA LEU A 84 -13.06 9.04 1.35
C LEU A 84 -12.63 10.40 0.78
N LEU A 85 -11.34 10.57 0.50
CA LEU A 85 -10.82 11.78 -0.13
C LEU A 85 -11.51 12.06 -1.48
N HIS A 86 -11.70 11.05 -2.32
CA HIS A 86 -12.37 11.25 -3.61
C HIS A 86 -13.85 11.60 -3.44
N THR A 87 -14.54 10.98 -2.48
CA THR A 87 -15.97 11.19 -2.24
C THR A 87 -16.25 12.60 -1.71
N HIS A 88 -15.45 13.09 -0.77
CA HIS A 88 -15.68 14.38 -0.11
C HIS A 88 -14.93 15.54 -0.77
N HIS A 89 -13.78 15.25 -1.37
CA HIS A 89 -12.86 16.25 -1.91
C HIS A 89 -12.30 15.80 -3.27
N PRO A 90 -13.14 15.66 -4.31
CA PRO A 90 -12.70 15.17 -5.60
C PRO A 90 -11.65 16.11 -6.20
N VAL A 91 -10.47 15.54 -6.50
CA VAL A 91 -9.39 16.24 -7.21
C VAL A 91 -9.14 15.53 -8.53
N THR A 92 -9.23 16.28 -9.64
CA THR A 92 -8.93 15.79 -11.00
C THR A 92 -7.49 16.09 -11.43
N GLY A 93 -6.87 17.11 -10.84
CA GLY A 93 -5.48 17.49 -11.08
C GLY A 93 -4.46 16.75 -10.21
N GLN A 94 -3.19 17.15 -10.33
CA GLN A 94 -2.09 16.65 -9.49
C GLN A 94 -1.78 17.59 -8.31
N VAL A 95 -2.49 18.71 -8.21
CA VAL A 95 -2.29 19.71 -7.16
C VAL A 95 -3.57 19.84 -6.37
N VAL A 96 -3.46 19.80 -5.05
CA VAL A 96 -4.59 20.00 -4.12
C VAL A 96 -4.96 21.49 -4.10
N PRO A 97 -6.20 21.87 -4.46
CA PRO A 97 -6.66 23.25 -4.34
C PRO A 97 -6.58 23.76 -2.90
N GLY A 98 -6.38 25.07 -2.70
CA GLY A 98 -6.22 25.65 -1.36
C GLY A 98 -7.39 25.37 -0.41
N HIS A 99 -8.64 25.45 -0.90
CA HIS A 99 -9.82 25.13 -0.10
C HIS A 99 -9.87 23.66 0.31
N THR A 100 -9.44 22.74 -0.57
CA THR A 100 -9.35 21.31 -0.26
C THR A 100 -8.25 21.06 0.77
N ARG A 101 -7.11 21.72 0.67
CA ARG A 101 -5.99 21.58 1.60
C ARG A 101 -6.37 21.92 3.04
N ASN A 102 -7.20 22.95 3.22
CA ASN A 102 -7.74 23.28 4.54
C ASN A 102 -8.66 22.18 5.10
N ALA A 103 -9.37 21.47 4.21
CA ALA A 103 -10.31 20.44 4.58
C ALA A 103 -9.67 19.06 4.79
N VAL A 104 -8.51 18.77 4.19
CA VAL A 104 -7.87 17.43 4.29
C VAL A 104 -6.54 17.44 5.04
N GLY A 105 -6.08 18.60 5.50
CA GLY A 105 -4.82 18.75 6.23
C GLY A 105 -3.61 18.27 5.42
N ASP A 106 -2.71 17.54 6.09
CA ASP A 106 -1.50 16.96 5.51
C ASP A 106 -1.68 15.51 5.00
N THR A 107 -2.91 15.00 4.96
CA THR A 107 -3.27 13.67 4.43
C THR A 107 -2.63 13.36 3.06
N PRO A 108 -2.61 14.29 2.07
CA PRO A 108 -1.95 14.07 0.78
C PRO A 108 -0.44 13.80 0.91
N GLU A 109 0.22 14.57 1.76
CA GLU A 109 1.64 14.45 2.07
C GLU A 109 1.92 13.15 2.83
N LEU A 110 1.05 12.74 3.75
CA LEU A 110 1.15 11.47 4.48
C LEU A 110 1.04 10.27 3.52
N LEU A 111 0.08 10.25 2.59
CA LEU A 111 -0.07 9.20 1.57
C LEU A 111 1.17 9.09 0.66
N THR A 112 1.72 10.24 0.26
CA THR A 112 2.95 10.32 -0.56
C THR A 112 4.15 9.76 0.20
N LYS A 113 4.29 10.11 1.49
CA LYS A 113 5.34 9.61 2.37
C LYS A 113 5.18 8.12 2.61
N ALA A 114 3.97 7.62 2.88
CA ALA A 114 3.69 6.20 3.07
C ALA A 114 4.12 5.39 1.84
N SER A 115 3.75 5.84 0.64
CA SER A 115 4.19 5.23 -0.62
C SER A 115 5.71 5.20 -0.77
N SER A 116 6.38 6.28 -0.33
CA SER A 116 7.85 6.36 -0.34
C SER A 116 8.49 5.40 0.66
N LYS A 117 7.89 5.21 1.84
CA LYS A 117 8.33 4.23 2.84
C LYS A 117 8.21 2.79 2.36
N VAL A 118 7.14 2.45 1.64
CA VAL A 118 7.05 1.12 0.99
C VAL A 118 8.14 0.95 -0.07
N ALA A 119 8.45 2.00 -0.85
CA ALA A 119 9.56 1.95 -1.80
C ALA A 119 10.94 1.79 -1.11
N GLU A 120 11.15 2.42 0.05
CA GLU A 120 12.35 2.20 0.88
C GLU A 120 12.43 0.75 1.40
N ALA A 121 11.30 0.16 1.82
CA ALA A 121 11.23 -1.25 2.20
C ALA A 121 11.60 -2.18 1.03
N VAL A 122 11.15 -1.87 -0.19
CA VAL A 122 11.55 -2.61 -1.41
C VAL A 122 13.06 -2.55 -1.65
N LEU A 123 13.67 -1.37 -1.47
CA LEU A 123 15.11 -1.20 -1.63
C LEU A 123 15.88 -2.02 -0.58
N ALA A 124 15.44 -1.98 0.69
CA ALA A 124 16.03 -2.76 1.76
C ALA A 124 15.92 -4.28 1.50
N ALA A 125 14.75 -4.77 1.06
CA ALA A 125 14.59 -6.17 0.66
C ALA A 125 15.49 -6.54 -0.54
N SER A 126 15.68 -5.63 -1.49
CA SER A 126 16.57 -5.85 -2.63
C SER A 126 18.05 -5.93 -2.20
N MET A 127 18.44 -5.17 -1.18
CA MET A 127 19.76 -5.28 -0.55
C MET A 127 19.92 -6.62 0.17
N ALA A 128 18.93 -7.04 0.95
CA ALA A 128 18.92 -8.36 1.58
C ALA A 128 19.13 -9.48 0.55
N ARG A 129 18.44 -9.42 -0.59
CA ARG A 129 18.65 -10.37 -1.70
C ARG A 129 20.10 -10.38 -2.19
N THR A 130 20.72 -9.22 -2.33
CA THR A 130 22.10 -9.08 -2.79
C THR A 130 23.09 -9.62 -1.75
N GLU A 131 22.81 -9.42 -0.46
CA GLU A 131 23.58 -9.95 0.66
C GLU A 131 23.53 -11.47 0.71
N ILE A 132 22.37 -12.09 0.52
CA ILE A 132 22.23 -13.56 0.42
C ILE A 132 23.11 -14.10 -0.70
N ILE A 133 23.01 -13.53 -1.90
CA ILE A 133 23.82 -13.96 -3.06
C ILE A 133 25.32 -13.81 -2.79
N ALA A 134 25.71 -12.79 -2.03
CA ALA A 134 27.10 -12.54 -1.66
C ALA A 134 27.57 -13.30 -0.40
N GLY A 135 26.71 -14.12 0.22
CA GLY A 135 27.03 -14.81 1.48
C GLY A 135 27.25 -13.87 2.67
N ARG A 136 26.66 -12.67 2.66
CA ARG A 136 26.75 -11.66 3.73
C ARG A 136 25.56 -11.73 4.69
N PRO A 137 25.73 -11.29 5.95
CA PRO A 137 24.61 -11.16 6.89
C PRO A 137 23.54 -10.20 6.35
N ILE A 138 22.27 -10.60 6.44
CA ILE A 138 21.12 -9.84 5.94
C ILE A 138 20.40 -9.04 7.03
N GLU A 139 20.75 -9.27 8.29
CA GLU A 139 20.11 -8.68 9.48
C GLU A 139 19.90 -7.15 9.36
N PRO A 140 20.88 -6.33 8.89
CA PRO A 140 20.67 -4.89 8.76
C PRO A 140 19.56 -4.54 7.76
N SER A 141 19.52 -5.24 6.62
CA SER A 141 18.53 -5.05 5.57
C SER A 141 17.14 -5.54 6.00
N ALA A 142 17.06 -6.66 6.73
CA ALA A 142 15.82 -7.15 7.30
C ALA A 142 15.24 -6.17 8.33
N LYS A 143 16.05 -5.65 9.26
CA LYS A 143 15.65 -4.61 10.22
C LYS A 143 15.21 -3.32 9.55
N ALA A 144 15.93 -2.88 8.52
CA ALA A 144 15.54 -1.69 7.75
C ALA A 144 14.19 -1.89 7.06
N THR A 145 13.97 -3.07 6.49
CA THR A 145 12.71 -3.46 5.85
C THR A 145 11.54 -3.37 6.83
N GLU A 146 11.67 -3.99 7.99
CA GLU A 146 10.66 -3.92 9.05
C GLU A 146 10.38 -2.48 9.47
N ARG A 147 11.42 -1.68 9.72
CA ARG A 147 11.27 -0.27 10.11
C ARG A 147 10.47 0.52 9.07
N PHE A 148 10.81 0.38 7.79
CA PHE A 148 10.12 1.13 6.74
C PHE A 148 8.65 0.69 6.56
N ILE A 149 8.33 -0.59 6.77
CA ILE A 149 6.94 -1.07 6.79
C ILE A 149 6.18 -0.46 7.98
N SER A 150 6.79 -0.43 9.16
CA SER A 150 6.20 0.20 10.35
C SER A 150 6.00 1.72 10.16
N ASP A 151 6.98 2.43 9.58
CA ASP A 151 6.86 3.85 9.24
C ASP A 151 5.68 4.09 8.27
N ALA A 152 5.51 3.22 7.27
CA ALA A 152 4.39 3.33 6.32
C ALA A 152 3.04 3.15 7.03
N ALA A 153 2.92 2.18 7.93
CA ALA A 153 1.71 1.94 8.71
C ALA A 153 1.36 3.16 9.58
N GLN A 154 2.32 3.73 10.31
CA GLN A 154 2.11 4.92 11.15
C GLN A 154 1.68 6.15 10.35
N LEU A 155 2.20 6.32 9.13
CA LEU A 155 1.79 7.42 8.25
C LEU A 155 0.34 7.26 7.77
N LEU A 156 -0.11 6.02 7.54
CA LEU A 156 -1.49 5.73 7.14
C LEU A 156 -2.48 5.85 8.31
N GLU A 157 -2.09 5.41 9.50
CA GLU A 157 -2.86 5.61 10.73
C GLU A 157 -3.11 7.11 10.97
N ARG A 158 -2.06 7.94 10.91
CA ARG A 158 -2.20 9.41 11.01
C ARG A 158 -3.08 10.01 9.91
N ALA A 159 -3.04 9.44 8.70
CA ALA A 159 -3.88 9.88 7.60
C ALA A 159 -5.37 9.58 7.86
N GLN A 160 -5.68 8.44 8.49
CA GLN A 160 -7.04 8.10 8.92
C GLN A 160 -7.49 9.01 10.07
N GLU A 161 -6.66 9.18 11.11
CA GLU A 161 -6.96 10.05 12.25
C GLU A 161 -7.29 11.49 11.84
N ASN A 162 -6.56 12.03 10.86
CA ASN A 162 -6.86 13.34 10.29
C ASN A 162 -8.28 13.39 9.72
N LEU A 163 -8.67 12.40 8.91
CA LEU A 163 -9.99 12.37 8.28
C LEU A 163 -11.12 12.15 9.29
N ASP A 164 -10.88 11.33 10.32
CA ASP A 164 -11.87 11.09 11.39
C ASP A 164 -12.06 12.34 12.26
N GLY A 165 -10.99 13.06 12.58
CA GLY A 165 -11.04 14.31 13.34
C GLY A 165 -11.75 15.44 12.60
N LEU A 166 -11.65 15.45 11.26
CA LEU A 166 -12.35 16.40 10.40
C LEU A 166 -13.85 16.13 10.27
N GLY A 167 -14.29 14.88 10.49
CA GLY A 167 -15.72 14.51 10.50
C GLY A 167 -16.48 14.87 11.78
N GLN A 168 -15.76 15.27 12.84
CA GLN A 168 -16.33 15.62 14.16
C GLN A 168 -16.32 17.12 14.47
N SER A 169 -15.80 17.97 13.57
CA SER A 169 -15.71 19.43 13.71
C SER A 169 -16.76 20.14 12.87
#